data_AF-A0A090MUZ9-F1
#
_entry.id   AF-A0A090MUZ9-F1
#
_cell.length_a   1.000
_cell.length_b   1.000
_cell.length_c   1.000
_cell.angle_alpha   90.00
_cell.angle_beta   90.00
_cell.angle_gamma   90.00
#
_symmetry.space_group_name_H-M   'P 1'
#
loop_
_entity.id
_entity.type
_entity.pdbx_description
1 polymer ?
#
loop_
_entity_poly.entity_id
_entity_poly.type
_entity_poly.pdbx_seq_one_letter_code
_entity_poly.pdbx_strand_id
1 'polypeptide(L)'
;MFAKFSAALAAVCLLGTPAFAQGAKLTDPQIAHIAYTAGVIDVAAAKQALSKSKNKEVIAFAKDMVRDHEAVNKQALDLVNKLKVTPEDNDTSRALTKQAADKQAELAKLSGAAYDKAYVANEVAFHKTVDGALEKQLIPSSSNAELKSLLETGLKIFEGHLQHAEHTLADLK
;
A
#
# COMPACT_ATOMS: atom_id res chain seq x y z
N MET A 1 -41.78 -65.61 21.85
CA MET A 1 -42.41 -64.35 21.42
C MET A 1 -41.65 -63.19 22.05
N PHE A 2 -41.22 -62.25 21.20
CA PHE A 2 -40.69 -60.91 21.45
C PHE A 2 -39.34 -60.76 22.17
N ALA A 3 -38.31 -60.60 21.35
CA ALA A 3 -36.98 -60.17 21.70
C ALA A 3 -36.78 -58.68 21.33
N LYS A 4 -36.17 -57.94 22.27
CA LYS A 4 -35.29 -56.77 22.09
C LYS A 4 -35.88 -55.49 21.46
N PHE A 5 -36.22 -54.52 22.32
CA PHE A 5 -36.21 -53.10 21.94
C PHE A 5 -34.77 -52.58 22.00
N SER A 6 -34.24 -52.16 20.85
CA SER A 6 -32.93 -51.53 20.73
C SER A 6 -33.06 -50.05 21.14
N ALA A 7 -32.24 -49.61 22.09
CA ALA A 7 -32.08 -48.21 22.43
C ALA A 7 -31.29 -47.51 21.31
N ALA A 8 -31.93 -46.58 20.60
CA ALA A 8 -31.26 -45.68 19.68
C ALA A 8 -30.69 -44.49 20.46
N LEU A 9 -29.37 -44.49 20.69
CA LEU A 9 -28.64 -43.35 21.22
C LEU A 9 -28.35 -42.39 20.05
N ALA A 10 -29.15 -41.33 19.93
CA ALA A 10 -28.91 -40.27 18.95
C ALA A 10 -27.71 -39.42 19.41
N ALA A 11 -26.54 -39.66 18.81
CA ALA A 11 -25.38 -38.80 18.95
C ALA A 11 -25.62 -37.52 18.14
N VAL A 12 -25.99 -36.43 18.82
CA VAL A 12 -25.99 -35.08 18.25
C VAL A 12 -24.54 -34.60 18.21
N CYS A 13 -23.87 -34.88 17.10
CA CYS A 13 -22.62 -34.20 16.77
C CYS A 13 -22.96 -32.75 16.37
N LEU A 14 -22.83 -31.83 17.33
CA LEU A 14 -22.73 -30.40 17.05
C LEU A 14 -21.46 -30.17 16.24
N LEU A 15 -21.61 -30.17 14.91
CA LEU A 15 -20.59 -29.70 13.98
C LEU A 15 -20.41 -28.21 14.23
N GLY A 16 -19.40 -27.86 15.05
CA GLY A 16 -18.86 -26.51 15.09
C GLY A 16 -18.30 -26.19 13.72
N THR A 17 -19.00 -25.37 12.95
CA THR A 17 -18.41 -24.74 11.78
C THR A 17 -17.21 -23.93 12.26
N PRO A 18 -15.98 -24.16 11.76
CA PRO A 18 -14.92 -23.19 11.96
C PRO A 18 -15.41 -21.91 11.27
N ALA A 19 -15.77 -20.91 12.08
CA ALA A 19 -15.82 -19.55 11.58
C ALA A 19 -14.40 -19.25 11.12
N PHE A 20 -14.16 -19.40 9.82
CA PHE A 20 -12.96 -18.87 9.20
C PHE A 20 -12.92 -17.41 9.61
N ALA A 21 -11.90 -17.05 10.39
CA ALA A 21 -11.58 -15.67 10.67
C ALA A 21 -11.26 -15.02 9.32
N GLN A 22 -12.30 -14.50 8.68
CA GLN A 22 -12.18 -13.56 7.59
C GLN A 22 -11.40 -12.41 8.22
N GLY A 23 -10.11 -12.28 7.87
CA GLY A 23 -9.21 -11.29 8.44
C GLY A 23 -9.96 -9.97 8.54
N ALA A 24 -10.01 -9.39 9.75
CA ALA A 24 -10.91 -8.30 10.04
C ALA A 24 -10.80 -7.22 8.96
N LYS A 25 -11.95 -6.81 8.41
CA LYS A 25 -12.03 -5.73 7.43
C LYS A 25 -11.30 -4.51 8.01
N LEU A 26 -10.40 -3.92 7.22
CA LEU A 26 -9.70 -2.70 7.64
C LEU A 26 -10.69 -1.57 7.94
N THR A 27 -10.41 -0.80 8.99
CA THR A 27 -11.21 0.39 9.33
C THR A 27 -10.74 1.60 8.52
N ASP A 28 -11.61 2.61 8.35
CA ASP A 28 -11.22 3.86 7.66
C ASP A 28 -10.00 4.56 8.28
N PRO A 29 -9.84 4.63 9.63
CA PRO A 29 -8.60 5.09 10.26
C PRO A 29 -7.34 4.31 9.84
N GLN A 30 -7.43 2.98 9.77
CA GLN A 30 -6.31 2.12 9.36
C GLN A 30 -5.99 2.28 7.88
N ILE A 31 -7.01 2.38 7.04
CA ILE A 31 -6.88 2.63 5.59
C ILE A 31 -6.20 3.97 5.35
N ALA A 32 -6.67 5.04 6.01
CA ALA A 32 -6.07 6.36 5.90
C ALA A 32 -4.60 6.36 6.34
N HIS A 33 -4.27 5.63 7.41
CA HIS A 33 -2.89 5.48 7.86
C HIS A 33 -2.02 4.74 6.83
N ILE A 34 -2.49 3.61 6.28
CA ILE A 34 -1.74 2.86 5.25
C ILE A 34 -1.46 3.73 4.02
N ALA A 35 -2.49 4.41 3.49
CA ALA A 35 -2.36 5.24 2.29
C ALA A 35 -1.39 6.42 2.53
N TYR A 36 -1.51 7.10 3.66
CA TYR A 36 -0.60 8.20 4.01
C TYR A 36 0.84 7.71 4.24
N THR A 37 1.02 6.55 4.91
CA THR A 37 2.35 5.94 5.08
C THR A 37 3.00 5.63 3.73
N ALA A 38 2.29 5.02 2.79
CA ALA A 38 2.81 4.74 1.45
C ALA A 38 3.23 6.04 0.73
N GLY A 39 2.39 7.08 0.76
CA GLY A 39 2.72 8.37 0.16
C GLY A 39 3.96 9.05 0.78
N VAL A 40 4.16 8.94 2.10
CA VAL A 40 5.37 9.46 2.76
C VAL A 40 6.62 8.69 2.35
N ILE A 41 6.51 7.36 2.17
CA ILE A 41 7.60 6.50 1.72
C ILE A 41 8.08 6.92 0.33
N ASP A 42 7.16 7.08 -0.64
CA ASP A 42 7.50 7.49 -2.00
C ASP A 42 8.16 8.87 -2.04
N VAL A 43 7.64 9.83 -1.27
CA VAL A 43 8.26 11.16 -1.15
C VAL A 43 9.69 11.07 -0.62
N ALA A 44 9.94 10.21 0.37
CA ALA A 44 11.27 10.03 0.94
C ALA A 44 12.23 9.35 -0.05
N ALA A 45 11.78 8.32 -0.77
CA ALA A 45 12.55 7.64 -1.81
C ALA A 45 12.90 8.61 -2.96
N ALA A 46 11.93 9.38 -3.43
CA ALA A 46 12.12 10.38 -4.47
C ALA A 46 13.09 11.49 -4.05
N LYS A 47 12.99 11.99 -2.80
CA LYS A 47 13.97 12.96 -2.26
C LYS A 47 15.39 12.38 -2.22
N GLN A 48 15.54 11.10 -1.87
CA GLN A 48 16.83 10.42 -1.96
C GLN A 48 17.34 10.41 -3.41
N ALA A 49 16.48 10.11 -4.38
CA ALA A 49 16.84 10.07 -5.80
C ALA A 49 17.27 11.43 -6.33
N LEU A 50 16.58 12.50 -5.95
CA LEU A 50 16.97 13.88 -6.29
C LEU A 50 18.34 14.26 -5.74
N SER A 51 18.76 13.69 -4.61
CA SER A 51 20.08 13.95 -4.02
C SER A 51 21.21 13.10 -4.61
N LYS A 52 20.89 11.93 -5.19
CA LYS A 52 21.88 10.92 -5.60
C LYS A 52 22.04 10.79 -7.11
N SER A 53 20.96 10.98 -7.87
CA SER A 53 20.97 10.81 -9.33
C SER A 53 21.50 12.06 -10.03
N LYS A 54 22.10 11.84 -11.20
CA LYS A 54 22.39 12.88 -12.20
C LYS A 54 21.68 12.60 -13.53
N ASN A 55 20.94 11.50 -13.62
CA ASN A 55 20.21 11.12 -14.82
C ASN A 55 18.95 11.98 -14.94
N LYS A 56 18.74 12.59 -16.10
CA LYS A 56 17.64 13.55 -16.31
C LYS A 56 16.27 12.89 -16.19
N GLU A 57 16.11 11.67 -16.68
CA GLU A 57 14.83 10.95 -16.64
C GLU A 57 14.50 10.53 -15.20
N VAL A 58 15.49 10.00 -14.47
CA VAL A 58 15.33 9.65 -13.04
C VAL A 58 14.99 10.87 -12.20
N ILE A 59 15.64 12.02 -12.46
CA ILE A 59 15.34 13.28 -11.77
C ILE A 59 13.95 13.79 -12.12
N ALA A 60 13.54 13.72 -13.39
CA ALA A 60 12.22 14.15 -13.83
C ALA A 60 11.13 13.31 -13.14
N PHE A 61 11.26 11.99 -13.21
CA PHE A 61 10.39 11.06 -12.50
C PHE A 61 10.33 11.34 -10.99
N ALA A 62 11.48 11.48 -10.31
CA ALA A 62 11.51 11.78 -8.88
C ALA A 62 10.88 13.15 -8.52
N LYS A 63 10.92 14.14 -9.41
CA LYS A 63 10.23 15.43 -9.18
C LYS A 63 8.72 15.26 -9.23
N ASP A 64 8.21 14.49 -10.20
CA ASP A 64 6.78 14.20 -10.31
C ASP A 64 6.30 13.43 -9.07
N MET A 65 7.06 12.41 -8.65
CA MET A 65 6.81 11.67 -7.42
C MET A 65 6.66 12.59 -6.19
N VAL A 66 7.60 13.49 -5.96
CA VAL A 66 7.50 14.44 -4.83
C VAL A 66 6.27 15.35 -4.98
N ARG A 67 6.09 15.96 -6.14
CA ARG A 67 5.00 16.93 -6.39
C ARG A 67 3.63 16.31 -6.12
N ASP A 68 3.39 15.15 -6.72
CA ASP A 68 2.05 14.56 -6.75
C ASP A 68 1.75 13.83 -5.43
N HIS A 69 2.72 13.12 -4.84
CA HIS A 69 2.50 12.48 -3.53
C HIS A 69 2.40 13.50 -2.39
N GLU A 70 3.16 14.61 -2.39
CA GLU A 70 2.97 15.66 -1.38
C GLU A 70 1.58 16.32 -1.50
N ALA A 71 1.08 16.51 -2.73
CA ALA A 71 -0.27 17.02 -2.96
C ALA A 71 -1.35 16.06 -2.44
N VAL A 72 -1.25 14.76 -2.73
CA VAL A 72 -2.17 13.73 -2.23
C VAL A 72 -2.09 13.60 -0.72
N ASN A 73 -0.88 13.61 -0.14
CA ASN A 73 -0.68 13.58 1.32
C ASN A 73 -1.35 14.78 2.01
N LYS A 74 -1.25 15.97 1.41
CA LYS A 74 -1.97 17.15 1.91
C LYS A 74 -3.48 16.96 1.87
N GLN A 75 -4.03 16.44 0.76
CA GLN A 75 -5.46 16.17 0.66
C GLN A 75 -5.93 15.13 1.70
N ALA A 76 -5.12 14.10 1.94
CA ALA A 76 -5.39 13.09 2.96
C ALA A 76 -5.43 13.70 4.36
N LEU A 77 -4.45 14.55 4.71
CA LEU A 77 -4.41 15.26 5.99
C LEU A 77 -5.61 16.21 6.16
N ASP A 78 -5.95 16.98 5.13
CA ASP A 78 -7.10 17.88 5.15
C ASP A 78 -8.41 17.09 5.35
N LEU A 79 -8.53 15.91 4.72
CA LEU A 79 -9.70 15.04 4.84
C LEU A 79 -9.82 14.43 6.25
N VAL A 80 -8.76 13.84 6.81
CA VAL A 80 -8.84 13.23 8.15
C VAL A 80 -9.15 14.28 9.22
N ASN A 81 -8.64 15.51 9.06
CA ASN A 81 -8.99 16.65 9.91
C ASN A 81 -10.47 17.03 9.78
N LYS A 82 -10.98 17.15 8.54
CA LYS A 82 -12.40 17.45 8.27
C LYS A 82 -13.32 16.40 8.90
N LEU A 83 -12.97 15.12 8.75
CA LEU A 83 -13.77 14.00 9.24
C LEU A 83 -13.56 13.73 10.74
N LYS A 84 -12.61 14.42 11.39
CA LYS A 84 -12.17 14.16 12.78
C LYS A 84 -11.76 12.70 12.99
N VAL A 85 -11.18 12.11 11.95
CA VAL A 85 -10.61 10.76 11.97
C VAL A 85 -9.16 10.89 12.40
N THR A 86 -8.77 10.12 13.41
CA THR A 86 -7.35 9.98 13.76
C THR A 86 -6.81 8.77 13.02
N PRO A 87 -5.83 8.91 12.10
CA PRO A 87 -5.20 7.76 11.46
C PRO A 87 -4.68 6.75 12.48
N GLU A 88 -4.90 5.46 12.23
CA GLU A 88 -4.58 4.37 13.16
C GLU A 88 -3.48 3.46 12.60
N ASP A 89 -2.35 3.38 13.30
CA ASP A 89 -1.26 2.49 12.92
C ASP A 89 -1.64 1.01 12.99
N ASN A 90 -1.09 0.20 12.08
CA ASN A 90 -1.41 -1.22 11.95
C ASN A 90 -0.22 -2.01 11.38
N ASP A 91 -0.34 -3.34 11.34
CA ASP A 91 0.75 -4.21 10.89
C ASP A 91 1.17 -3.93 9.44
N THR A 92 0.24 -3.53 8.57
CA THR A 92 0.54 -3.20 7.18
C THR A 92 1.39 -1.92 7.07
N SER A 93 1.01 -0.83 7.75
CA SER A 93 1.81 0.41 7.73
C SER A 93 3.19 0.22 8.37
N ARG A 94 3.29 -0.56 9.45
CA ARG A 94 4.58 -0.91 10.07
C ARG A 94 5.46 -1.73 9.13
N ALA A 95 4.89 -2.72 8.45
CA ALA A 95 5.63 -3.54 7.49
C ALA A 95 6.15 -2.71 6.31
N LEU A 96 5.31 -1.85 5.72
CA LEU A 96 5.72 -0.92 4.65
C LEU A 96 6.87 -0.02 5.10
N THR A 97 6.73 0.61 6.28
CA THR A 97 7.76 1.50 6.84
C THR A 97 9.09 0.78 7.02
N LYS A 98 9.07 -0.45 7.57
CA LYS A 98 10.29 -1.24 7.76
C LYS A 98 10.95 -1.60 6.42
N GLN A 99 10.17 -2.12 5.47
CA GLN A 99 10.68 -2.51 4.15
C GLN A 99 11.28 -1.31 3.40
N ALA A 100 10.61 -0.16 3.47
CA ALA A 100 11.09 1.08 2.88
C ALA A 100 12.41 1.55 3.51
N ALA A 101 12.54 1.51 4.84
CA ALA A 101 13.77 1.89 5.53
C ALA A 101 14.94 0.98 5.14
N ASP A 102 14.72 -0.35 5.10
CA ASP A 102 15.74 -1.33 4.68
C ASP A 102 16.18 -1.06 3.23
N LYS A 103 15.21 -0.81 2.33
CA LYS A 103 15.49 -0.51 0.92
C LYS A 103 16.21 0.83 0.74
N GLN A 104 15.82 1.88 1.45
CA GLN A 104 16.50 3.17 1.40
C GLN A 104 17.97 3.05 1.86
N ALA A 105 18.23 2.24 2.88
CA ALA A 105 19.59 1.97 3.35
C ALA A 105 20.42 1.14 2.35
N GLU A 106 19.79 0.20 1.63
CA GLU A 106 20.41 -0.53 0.51
C GLU A 106 20.78 0.43 -0.62
N LEU A 107 19.81 1.23 -1.09
CA LEU A 107 19.99 2.19 -2.18
C LEU A 107 21.03 3.27 -1.82
N ALA A 108 21.13 3.67 -0.55
CA ALA A 108 22.11 4.65 -0.10
C ALA A 108 23.56 4.25 -0.42
N LYS A 109 23.85 2.94 -0.47
CA LYS A 109 25.18 2.37 -0.75
C LYS A 109 25.53 2.38 -2.25
N LEU A 110 24.54 2.59 -3.10
CA LEU A 110 24.72 2.62 -4.55
C LEU A 110 25.00 4.05 -5.04
N SER A 111 25.55 4.16 -6.25
CA SER A 111 25.78 5.44 -6.93
C SER A 111 25.72 5.28 -8.45
N GLY A 112 25.56 6.39 -9.16
CA GLY A 112 25.50 6.43 -10.61
C GLY A 112 24.42 5.52 -11.19
N ALA A 113 24.70 4.90 -12.35
CA ALA A 113 23.75 4.06 -13.06
C ALA A 113 23.21 2.88 -12.22
N ALA A 114 24.02 2.34 -11.30
CA ALA A 114 23.58 1.27 -10.41
C ALA A 114 22.51 1.76 -9.42
N TYR A 115 22.66 2.98 -8.89
CA TYR A 115 21.63 3.61 -8.06
C TYR A 115 20.38 3.90 -8.89
N ASP A 116 20.53 4.52 -10.05
CA ASP A 116 19.42 4.92 -10.91
C ASP A 116 18.52 3.72 -11.25
N LYS A 117 19.12 2.62 -11.71
CA LYS A 117 18.40 1.40 -12.05
C LYS A 117 17.73 0.76 -10.83
N ALA A 118 18.42 0.71 -9.69
CA ALA A 118 17.89 0.10 -8.47
C ALA A 118 16.73 0.92 -7.87
N TYR A 119 16.83 2.26 -7.91
CA TYR A 119 15.75 3.14 -7.48
C TYR A 119 14.51 2.96 -8.36
N VAL A 120 14.62 3.11 -9.68
CA VAL A 120 13.44 3.01 -10.56
C VAL A 120 12.83 1.60 -10.52
N ALA A 121 13.65 0.54 -10.45
CA ALA A 121 13.14 -0.82 -10.27
C ALA A 121 12.40 -1.00 -8.93
N ASN A 122 12.85 -0.34 -7.86
CA ASN A 122 12.12 -0.32 -6.60
C ASN A 122 10.77 0.38 -6.74
N GLU A 123 10.73 1.54 -7.38
CA GLU A 123 9.50 2.31 -7.56
C GLU A 123 8.46 1.52 -8.37
N VAL A 124 8.87 0.79 -9.42
CA VAL A 124 7.98 -0.14 -10.15
C VAL A 124 7.40 -1.21 -9.21
N ALA A 125 8.23 -1.84 -8.38
CA ALA A 125 7.79 -2.90 -7.47
C ALA A 125 6.87 -2.36 -6.35
N PHE A 126 7.20 -1.17 -5.83
CA PHE A 126 6.44 -0.53 -4.77
C PHE A 126 5.07 -0.07 -5.26
N HIS A 127 5.00 0.60 -6.42
CA HIS A 127 3.72 1.01 -7.01
C HIS A 127 2.83 -0.18 -7.34
N LYS A 128 3.36 -1.26 -7.93
CA LYS A 128 2.59 -2.50 -8.13
C LYS A 128 1.99 -3.06 -6.83
N THR A 129 2.70 -2.92 -5.72
CA THR A 129 2.23 -3.36 -4.41
C THR A 129 1.14 -2.44 -3.88
N VAL A 130 1.35 -1.12 -3.94
CA VAL A 130 0.40 -0.11 -3.44
C VAL A 130 -0.87 -0.06 -4.28
N ASP A 131 -0.77 -0.06 -5.60
CA ASP A 131 -1.91 -0.08 -6.53
C ASP A 131 -2.73 -1.35 -6.31
N GLY A 132 -2.07 -2.50 -6.21
CA GLY A 132 -2.72 -3.77 -5.90
C GLY A 132 -3.44 -3.75 -4.54
N ALA A 133 -2.86 -3.12 -3.51
CA ALA A 133 -3.50 -2.95 -2.21
C ALA A 133 -4.70 -1.98 -2.28
N LEU A 134 -4.56 -0.87 -3.00
CA LEU A 134 -5.63 0.10 -3.24
C LEU A 134 -6.85 -0.58 -3.89
N GLU A 135 -6.63 -1.23 -5.02
CA GLU A 135 -7.68 -1.90 -5.80
C GLU A 135 -8.38 -3.02 -5.03
N LYS A 136 -7.61 -3.90 -4.40
CA LYS A 136 -8.12 -5.18 -3.90
C LYS A 136 -8.53 -5.13 -2.44
N GLN A 137 -8.02 -4.18 -1.67
CA GLN A 137 -8.18 -4.17 -0.22
C GLN A 137 -8.66 -2.82 0.31
N LEU A 138 -7.98 -1.71 0.02
CA LEU A 138 -8.25 -0.42 0.65
C LEU A 138 -9.56 0.21 0.13
N ILE A 139 -9.70 0.35 -1.19
CA ILE A 139 -10.91 0.93 -1.81
C ILE A 139 -12.16 0.09 -1.51
N PRO A 140 -12.15 -1.25 -1.61
CA PRO A 140 -13.30 -2.08 -1.23
C PRO A 140 -13.63 -2.05 0.26
N SER A 141 -12.63 -1.83 1.13
CA SER A 141 -12.83 -1.79 2.58
C SER A 141 -13.26 -0.42 3.10
N SER A 142 -12.96 0.66 2.38
CA SER A 142 -13.32 2.03 2.79
C SER A 142 -14.84 2.18 2.88
N SER A 143 -15.31 2.61 4.05
CA SER A 143 -16.74 2.80 4.35
C SER A 143 -17.15 4.27 4.18
N ASN A 144 -16.24 5.21 4.44
CA ASN A 144 -16.43 6.62 4.16
C ASN A 144 -16.28 6.93 2.66
N ALA A 145 -17.28 7.59 2.09
CA ALA A 145 -17.34 7.90 0.66
C ALA A 145 -16.27 8.92 0.21
N GLU A 146 -15.93 9.90 1.04
CA GLU A 146 -14.89 10.88 0.72
C GLU A 146 -13.49 10.25 0.76
N LEU A 147 -13.23 9.39 1.76
CA LEU A 147 -11.98 8.62 1.81
C LEU A 147 -11.87 7.70 0.60
N LYS A 148 -12.95 6.98 0.26
CA LYS A 148 -12.97 6.11 -0.90
C LYS A 148 -12.66 6.87 -2.19
N SER A 149 -13.29 8.03 -2.39
CA SER A 149 -13.05 8.88 -3.57
C SER A 149 -11.61 9.40 -3.64
N LEU A 150 -11.01 9.75 -2.50
CA LEU A 150 -9.60 10.14 -2.45
C LEU A 150 -8.68 8.97 -2.84
N LEU A 151 -8.95 7.75 -2.36
CA LEU A 151 -8.18 6.55 -2.70
C LEU A 151 -8.30 6.20 -4.20
N GLU A 152 -9.50 6.29 -4.78
CA GLU A 152 -9.73 6.08 -6.22
C GLU A 152 -8.99 7.12 -7.08
N THR A 153 -8.95 8.39 -6.62
CA THR A 153 -8.18 9.45 -7.28
C THR A 153 -6.68 9.18 -7.18
N GLY A 154 -6.20 8.78 -5.98
CA GLY A 154 -4.81 8.41 -5.75
C GLY A 154 -4.37 7.24 -6.64
N LEU A 155 -5.16 6.17 -6.71
CA LEU A 155 -4.88 5.01 -7.56
C LEU A 155 -4.62 5.42 -9.00
N LYS A 156 -5.47 6.27 -9.59
CA LYS A 156 -5.29 6.73 -10.98
C LYS A 156 -3.98 7.50 -11.19
N ILE A 157 -3.54 8.28 -10.21
CA ILE A 157 -2.26 8.99 -10.27
C ILE A 157 -1.11 7.98 -10.19
N PHE A 158 -1.19 7.03 -9.27
CA PHE A 158 -0.15 6.05 -9.00
C PHE A 158 0.02 5.04 -10.15
N GLU A 159 -1.06 4.65 -10.84
CA GLU A 159 -0.98 3.90 -12.09
C GLU A 159 -0.18 4.65 -13.16
N GLY A 160 -0.32 5.99 -13.22
CA GLY A 160 0.47 6.84 -14.10
C GLY A 160 1.95 6.87 -13.70
N HIS A 161 2.25 6.93 -12.39
CA HIS A 161 3.61 6.83 -11.88
C HIS A 161 4.23 5.46 -12.18
N LEU A 162 3.47 4.37 -12.05
CA LEU A 162 3.93 3.04 -12.39
C LEU A 162 4.34 2.96 -13.87
N GLN A 163 3.51 3.47 -14.77
CA GLN A 163 3.82 3.52 -16.20
C GLN A 163 5.08 4.36 -16.49
N HIS A 164 5.21 5.52 -15.84
CA HIS A 164 6.39 6.37 -15.97
C HIS A 164 7.65 5.67 -15.44
N ALA A 165 7.56 4.97 -14.30
CA ALA A 165 8.66 4.21 -13.73
C ALA A 165 9.08 3.05 -14.65
N GLU A 166 8.13 2.30 -15.22
CA GLU A 166 8.42 1.22 -16.17
C GLU A 166 9.09 1.74 -17.45
N HIS A 167 8.63 2.88 -17.97
CA HIS A 167 9.24 3.53 -19.12
C HIS A 167 10.66 4.01 -18.80
N THR A 168 10.83 4.72 -17.69
CA THR A 168 12.15 5.19 -17.21
C THR A 168 13.11 4.02 -17.04
N LEU A 169 12.65 2.91 -16.46
CA LEU A 169 13.48 1.71 -16.26
C LEU A 169 13.94 1.09 -17.58
N ALA A 170 13.07 1.08 -18.60
CA ALA A 170 13.40 0.56 -19.93
C ALA A 170 14.46 1.43 -20.63
N ASP A 171 14.45 2.74 -20.39
CA ASP A 171 15.42 3.68 -20.97
C ASP A 171 16.79 3.68 -20.27
N LEU A 172 16.84 3.20 -19.02
CA LEU A 172 18.08 2.96 -18.28
C LEU A 172 18.79 1.68 -18.77
N LYS A 173 19.59 1.83 -19.83
CA LYS A 173 20.46 0.78 -20.39
C LYS A 173 21.46 0.23 -19.35
#